data_AF-A0A2D5S2B7-F1
#
_entry.id   AF-A0A2D5S2B7-F1
#
_cell.length_a   1.000
_cell.length_b   1.000
_cell.length_c   1.000
_cell.angle_alpha   90.00
_cell.angle_beta   90.00
_cell.angle_gamma   90.00
#
_symmetry.space_group_name_H-M   'P 1'
#
loop_
_entity.id
_entity.type
_entity.pdbx_description
1 polymer ?
#
loop_
_entity_poly.entity_id
_entity_poly.type
_entity_poly.pdbx_seq_one_letter_code
_entity_poly.pdbx_strand_id
1 'polypeptide(L)' 'MNVNPLNDGTRSGTVDNLAALLRFIEAASEDSEICDPGLHQAIKVASATAMQLKRFDQENGESDQSG' A
#
# COMPACT_ATOMS: atom_id res chain seq x y z
N MET A 1 -6.77 23.31 2.45
CA MET A 1 -5.70 22.42 2.93
C MET A 1 -5.68 21.23 1.99
N ASN A 2 -4.54 20.93 1.37
CA ASN A 2 -4.42 19.79 0.47
C ASN A 2 -4.34 18.53 1.34
N VAL A 3 -5.50 17.95 1.67
CA VAL A 3 -5.60 16.70 2.41
C VAL A 3 -4.97 15.63 1.54
N ASN A 4 -3.80 15.13 1.94
CA ASN A 4 -3.20 13.97 1.30
C ASN A 4 -4.19 12.81 1.46
N PRO A 5 -4.85 12.33 0.39
CA PRO A 5 -5.89 11.31 0.49
C PRO A 5 -5.36 9.97 0.98
N LEU A 6 -4.03 9.81 1.04
CA LEU A 6 -3.38 8.65 1.65
C LEU A 6 -3.41 8.70 3.18
N ASN A 7 -3.37 9.89 3.78
CA ASN A 7 -3.30 10.04 5.22
C ASN A 7 -4.71 10.26 5.80
N ASP A 8 -5.26 9.23 6.42
CA ASP A 8 -6.57 9.29 7.09
C ASP A 8 -6.49 9.64 8.58
N GLY A 9 -5.29 9.96 9.08
CA GLY A 9 -5.03 10.27 10.49
C GLY A 9 -4.69 9.06 11.35
N THR A 10 -4.73 7.83 10.81
CA THR A 10 -4.33 6.61 11.52
C THR A 10 -3.20 5.88 10.79
N ARG A 11 -2.31 5.18 11.53
CA ARG A 11 -1.22 4.40 10.91
C ARG A 11 -1.79 3.27 10.04
N SER A 12 -2.73 2.49 10.57
CA SER A 12 -3.33 1.35 9.87
C SER A 12 -4.09 1.78 8.61
N GLY A 13 -4.93 2.81 8.71
CA GLY A 13 -5.68 3.32 7.58
C GLY A 13 -4.82 4.01 6.52
N THR A 14 -3.76 4.72 6.94
CA THR A 14 -2.76 5.26 6.01
C THR A 14 -2.02 4.17 5.24
N VAL A 15 -1.63 3.08 5.91
CA VAL A 15 -1.01 1.92 5.27
C VAL A 15 -1.98 1.24 4.29
N ASP A 16 -3.26 1.13 4.64
CA ASP A 16 -4.29 0.57 3.78
C ASP A 16 -4.53 1.41 2.52
N ASN A 17 -4.59 2.74 2.67
CA ASN A 17 -4.74 3.67 1.54
C ASN A 17 -3.52 3.61 0.61
N LEU A 18 -2.31 3.51 1.16
CA LEU A 18 -1.08 3.35 0.38
C LEU A 18 -1.09 2.02 -0.39
N ALA A 19 -1.49 0.92 0.24
CA ALA A 19 -1.62 -0.39 -0.41
C ALA A 19 -2.68 -0.38 -1.52
N ALA A 20 -3.77 0.36 -1.37
CA ALA A 20 -4.78 0.53 -2.41
C ALA A 20 -4.26 1.33 -3.61
N LEU A 21 -3.55 2.45 -3.35
CA LEU A 21 -2.94 3.27 -4.40
C LEU A 21 -1.93 2.46 -5.22
N LEU A 22 -1.04 1.73 -4.55
CA LEU A 22 0.01 0.96 -5.24
C LEU A 22 -0.56 -0.12 -6.15
N ARG A 23 -1.65 -0.80 -5.75
CA ARG A 23 -2.36 -1.75 -6.61
C ARG A 23 -3.03 -1.08 -7.82
N PHE A 24 -3.61 0.10 -7.63
CA PHE A 24 -4.19 0.86 -8.74
C PHE A 24 -3.12 1.22 -9.78
N ILE A 25 -1.96 1.70 -9.32
CA ILE A 25 -0.84 2.02 -10.22
C ILE A 25 -0.27 0.74 -10.85
N GLU A 26 -0.21 -0.38 -10.11
CA GLU A 26 0.24 -1.68 -10.64
C GLU A 26 -0.63 -2.12 -11.82
N ALA A 27 -1.95 -2.11 -11.65
CA ALA A 27 -2.90 -2.46 -12.71
C ALA A 27 -2.82 -1.48 -13.91
N ALA A 28 -2.66 -0.19 -13.65
CA ALA A 28 -2.51 0.81 -14.72
C ALA A 28 -1.17 0.70 -15.47
N SER A 29 -0.15 0.10 -14.85
CA SER A 29 1.18 -0.09 -15.44
C SER A 29 1.36 -1.39 -16.21
N GLU A 30 0.33 -2.24 -16.30
CA GLU A 30 0.31 -3.38 -17.21
C GLU A 30 0.24 -2.95 -18.69
N ASP A 31 -0.13 -1.69 -18.94
CA ASP A 31 -0.03 -1.07 -20.27
C ASP A 31 1.43 -0.69 -20.56
N SER A 32 2.07 -1.51 -21.40
CA SER A 32 3.48 -1.36 -21.80
C SER A 32 3.74 -0.17 -22.73
N GLU A 33 2.70 0.51 -23.24
CA GLU A 33 2.86 1.78 -23.97
C GLU A 33 2.85 3.00 -23.02
N ILE A 34 2.35 2.83 -21.80
CA ILE A 34 2.16 3.93 -20.83
C ILE A 34 3.19 3.88 -19.69
N CYS A 35 3.63 2.69 -19.27
CA CYS A 35 4.53 2.55 -18.12
C CYS A 35 5.90 1.99 -18.49
N ASP A 36 6.95 2.73 -18.12
CA ASP A 36 8.32 2.24 -18.19
C ASP A 36 8.45 0.90 -17.40
N PRO A 37 9.13 -0.12 -17.96
CA PRO A 37 9.28 -1.42 -17.31
C PRO A 37 9.91 -1.35 -15.91
N GLY A 38 10.83 -0.41 -15.68
CA GLY A 38 11.45 -0.20 -14.38
C GLY A 38 10.48 0.40 -13.37
N LEU A 39 9.62 1.32 -13.82
CA LEU A 39 8.57 1.89 -12.99
C LEU A 39 7.52 0.84 -12.59
N HIS A 40 7.08 0.00 -13.55
CA HIS A 40 6.16 -1.11 -13.26
C HIS A 40 6.72 -2.06 -12.19
N GLN A 41 8.01 -2.40 -12.30
CA GLN A 41 8.68 -3.26 -11.31
C GLN A 41 8.77 -2.61 -9.92
N ALA A 42 9.08 -1.31 -9.85
CA ALA A 42 9.11 -0.58 -8.58
C ALA A 42 7.73 -0.54 -7.91
N ILE A 43 6.67 -0.35 -8.70
CA ILE A 43 5.27 -0.35 -8.22
C ILE A 43 4.88 -1.72 -7.68
N LYS A 44 5.25 -2.81 -8.38
CA LYS A 44 5.01 -4.19 -7.90
C LYS A 44 5.67 -4.46 -6.55
N VAL A 45 6.95 -4.09 -6.40
CA VAL A 45 7.69 -4.28 -5.15
C VAL A 45 7.04 -3.48 -4.02
N ALA A 46 6.66 -2.23 -4.28
CA ALA A 46 5.97 -1.40 -3.30
C ALA A 46 4.59 -2.00 -2.90
N SER A 47 3.79 -2.44 -3.87
CA SER A 47 2.48 -3.09 -3.67
C SER A 47 2.59 -4.34 -2.77
N ALA A 48 3.54 -5.21 -3.09
CA ALA A 48 3.82 -6.41 -2.30
C ALA A 48 4.28 -6.08 -0.86
N THR A 49 5.16 -5.08 -0.72
CA THR A 49 5.67 -4.64 0.59
C THR A 49 4.56 -4.08 1.47
N ALA A 50 3.66 -3.27 0.90
CA ALA A 50 2.51 -2.71 1.62
C ALA A 50 1.56 -3.81 2.13
N MET A 51 1.33 -4.87 1.35
CA MET A 51 0.54 -6.03 1.80
C MET A 51 1.22 -6.80 2.94
N GLN A 52 2.54 -6.96 2.89
CA GLN A 52 3.29 -7.61 3.97
C GLN A 52 3.21 -6.80 5.26
N LEU A 53 3.35 -5.47 5.19
CA LEU A 53 3.19 -4.59 6.34
C LEU A 53 1.79 -4.66 6.93
N LYS A 54 0.75 -4.70 6.10
CA LYS A 54 -0.63 -4.89 6.55
C LYS A 54 -0.81 -6.21 7.29
N ARG A 55 -0.30 -7.32 6.76
CA ARG A 55 -0.37 -8.64 7.42
C ARG A 55 0.40 -8.65 8.74
N PHE A 56 1.60 -8.07 8.76
CA PHE A 56 2.40 -7.96 9.97
C PHE A 56 1.71 -7.15 11.07
N ASP A 57 1.08 -6.03 10.73
CA ASP A 57 0.31 -5.23 11.70
C ASP A 57 -0.97 -5.98 12.17
N GLN A 58 -1.60 -6.80 11.32
CA GLN A 58 -2.73 -7.66 11.73
C GLN A 58 -2.28 -8.77 12.70
N GLU A 59 -1.21 -9.48 12.38
CA GLU A 59 -0.68 -10.59 13.17
C GLU A 59 -0.12 -10.14 14.53
N ASN A 60 0.46 -8.93 14.60
CA ASN A 60 1.03 -8.39 15.84
C ASN A 60 0.09 -7.46 16.61
N GLY A 61 -1.00 -6.99 16.00
CA GLY A 61 -2.02 -6.15 16.65
C GLY A 61 -3.00 -6.91 17.54
N GLU A 62 -3.14 -8.24 17.37
CA GLU A 62 -4.01 -9.08 18.21
C GLU A 62 -3.39 -9.48 19.56
N SER A 63 -2.11 -9.18 19.80
CA SER A 63 -1.41 -9.57 21.03
C SER A 63 -1.65 -8.64 22.23
N ASP A 64 -2.38 -7.53 22.06
CA ASP A 64 -2.54 -6.47 23.09
C ASP A 64 -3.97 -6.41 23.70
N GLN A 65 -4.79 -7.46 23.51
CA GLN A 65 -6.08 -7.65 24.19
C GLN A 65 -6.08 -8.92 25.04
N SER A 66 -5.31 -8.92 26.12
CA SER A 66 -5.50 -9.83 27.26
C SER A 66 -5.04 -9.10 28.51
N GLY A 67 -5.87 -8.13 28.94
CA GLY A 67 -5.83 -7.56 30.29
C GLY A 67 -6.64 -8.41 31.26
#